data_AF-A0A9J7DJB5-F1
#
_entry.id   AF-A0A9J7DJB5-F1
#
_cell.length_a   1.000
_cell.length_b   1.000
_cell.length_c   1.000
_cell.angle_alpha   90.00
_cell.angle_beta   90.00
_cell.angle_gamma   90.00
#
_symmetry.space_group_name_H-M   'P 1'
#
loop_
_entity.id
_entity.type
_entity.pdbx_description
1 polymer ?
#
loop_
_entity_poly.entity_id
_entity_poly.type
_entity_poly.pdbx_seq_one_letter_code
_entity_poly.pdbx_strand_id
1 'polypeptide(L)'
;MTSDDLPPLEGVKYYFVVQKFCFTAIGVDALSARRTIVNGFLFWIPNIVQFILSQPLTLYSLQHLEDMSLVTDAMAPVWQVLMANMKMALFLWHKKEMKKLVRDLWLWNLEATPDELKILEVENRKDTMTSFSFYMTVLTTGILALTSPFFKAFYRYLKGDNYWDALETPLKGR
;
A
#
# COMPACT_ATOMS: atom_id res chain seq x y z
N MET A 1 -15.02 8.34 21.20
CA MET A 1 -13.87 8.06 22.07
C MET A 1 -14.05 6.67 22.65
N THR A 2 -13.46 5.67 22.00
CA THR A 2 -13.49 4.28 22.45
C THR A 2 -12.36 4.06 23.46
N SER A 3 -12.67 3.42 24.58
CA SER A 3 -11.86 3.29 25.80
C SER A 3 -10.57 2.45 25.68
N ASP A 4 -10.02 2.28 24.47
CA ASP A 4 -8.89 1.40 24.15
C ASP A 4 -7.75 2.12 23.40
N ASP A 5 -7.85 3.45 23.24
CA ASP A 5 -6.79 4.27 22.65
C ASP A 5 -5.70 4.59 23.69
N LEU A 6 -4.44 4.52 23.30
CA LEU A 6 -3.29 4.95 24.12
C LEU A 6 -3.47 6.44 24.53
N PRO A 7 -3.07 6.82 25.77
CA PRO A 7 -3.23 8.19 26.24
C PRO A 7 -2.46 9.13 25.32
N PRO A 8 -3.04 10.28 24.89
CA PRO A 8 -2.38 11.18 23.96
C PRO A 8 -1.03 11.66 24.52
N LEU A 9 0.03 11.57 23.71
CA LEU A 9 1.33 12.17 24.04
C LEU A 9 1.18 13.69 24.06
N GLU A 10 1.21 14.30 25.25
CA GLU A 10 1.21 15.75 25.39
C GLU A 10 2.45 16.33 24.71
N GLY A 11 2.26 17.21 23.71
CA GLY A 11 3.34 17.89 22.99
C GLY A 11 3.73 17.30 21.63
N VAL A 12 3.32 16.08 21.27
CA VAL A 12 3.69 15.44 19.98
C VAL A 12 2.46 15.24 19.10
N LYS A 13 2.26 16.17 18.16
CA LYS A 13 1.17 16.06 17.17
C LYS A 13 1.58 15.14 16.01
N TYR A 14 0.62 14.38 15.50
CA TYR A 14 0.73 13.55 14.29
C TYR A 14 1.64 12.31 14.36
N TYR A 15 1.91 11.78 15.54
CA TYR A 15 2.75 10.59 15.70
C TYR A 15 2.17 9.38 14.94
N PHE A 16 2.95 8.83 14.00
CA PHE A 16 2.60 7.68 13.14
C PHE A 16 1.24 7.78 12.42
N VAL A 17 0.72 8.97 12.14
CA VAL A 17 -0.64 9.13 11.58
C VAL A 17 -0.81 8.44 10.22
N VAL A 18 0.18 8.60 9.33
CA VAL A 18 0.14 7.98 7.99
C VAL A 18 0.19 6.45 8.10
N GLN A 19 1.04 5.93 9.01
CA GLN A 19 1.16 4.50 9.24
C GLN A 19 -0.13 3.94 9.86
N LYS A 20 -0.71 4.61 10.86
CA LYS A 20 -2.01 4.26 11.44
C LYS A 20 -3.08 4.20 10.37
N PHE A 21 -3.13 5.20 9.49
CA PHE A 21 -4.08 5.25 8.40
C PHE A 21 -3.91 4.05 7.44
N CYS A 22 -2.68 3.76 7.00
CA CYS A 22 -2.40 2.63 6.12
C CYS A 22 -2.74 1.27 6.76
N PHE A 23 -2.37 1.04 8.02
CA PHE A 23 -2.72 -0.19 8.72
C PHE A 23 -4.23 -0.33 8.92
N THR A 24 -4.91 0.76 9.30
CA THR A 24 -6.37 0.78 9.43
C THR A 24 -7.06 0.46 8.10
N ALA A 25 -6.54 1.00 6.98
CA ALA A 25 -7.07 0.72 5.64
C ALA A 25 -6.95 -0.76 5.23
N ILE A 26 -5.95 -1.47 5.77
CA ILE A 26 -5.75 -2.92 5.57
C ILE A 26 -6.51 -3.75 6.64
N GLY A 27 -7.25 -3.09 7.54
CA GLY A 27 -8.02 -3.72 8.60
C GLY A 27 -7.18 -4.17 9.79
N VAL A 28 -5.99 -3.60 9.96
CA VAL A 28 -5.10 -3.86 11.09
C VAL A 28 -5.09 -2.65 11.99
N ASP A 29 -5.56 -2.81 13.23
CA ASP A 29 -5.32 -1.80 14.26
C ASP A 29 -4.03 -2.14 15.02
N ALA A 30 -2.95 -1.46 14.65
CA ALA A 30 -1.63 -1.62 15.29
C ALA A 30 -1.48 -0.80 16.59
N LEU A 31 -2.38 0.15 16.85
CA LEU A 31 -2.27 1.11 17.97
C LEU A 31 -3.29 0.88 19.09
N SER A 32 -4.23 -0.06 18.93
CA SER A 32 -5.16 -0.45 20.00
C SER A 32 -4.42 -1.05 21.22
N ALA A 33 -4.70 -0.48 22.40
CA ALA A 33 -4.04 -0.81 23.66
C ALA A 33 -4.22 -2.29 24.04
N ARG A 34 -5.41 -2.88 23.87
CA ARG A 34 -5.70 -4.24 24.32
C ARG A 34 -5.35 -5.36 23.34
N ARG A 35 -5.69 -5.26 22.04
CA ARG A 35 -5.46 -6.34 21.06
C ARG A 35 -5.16 -5.76 19.68
N THR A 36 -4.25 -6.39 18.93
CA THR A 36 -4.15 -6.14 17.48
C THR A 36 -5.42 -6.70 16.85
N ILE A 37 -6.38 -5.83 16.57
CA ILE A 37 -7.62 -6.22 15.91
C ILE A 37 -7.31 -6.30 14.44
N VAL A 38 -7.26 -7.52 13.91
CA VAL A 38 -7.19 -7.78 12.47
C VAL A 38 -8.61 -8.11 12.03
N ASN A 39 -9.24 -7.21 11.29
CA ASN A 39 -10.49 -7.51 10.61
C ASN A 39 -10.17 -8.47 9.47
N GLY A 40 -10.52 -9.75 9.65
CA GLY A 40 -10.21 -10.80 8.67
C GLY A 40 -10.72 -10.48 7.27
N PHE A 41 -11.88 -9.84 7.14
CA PHE A 41 -12.42 -9.48 5.83
C PHE A 41 -11.59 -8.39 5.13
N LEU A 42 -11.32 -7.26 5.81
CA LEU A 42 -10.52 -6.18 5.23
C LEU A 42 -9.07 -6.61 4.94
N PHE A 43 -8.55 -7.57 5.70
CA PHE A 43 -7.21 -8.11 5.51
C PHE A 43 -7.15 -9.07 4.31
N TRP A 44 -8.07 -10.03 4.21
CA TRP A 44 -8.00 -11.08 3.20
C TRP A 44 -8.51 -10.64 1.83
N ILE A 45 -9.52 -9.76 1.76
CA ILE A 45 -10.11 -9.34 0.48
C ILE A 45 -9.05 -8.73 -0.46
N PRO A 46 -8.25 -7.73 -0.05
CA PRO A 46 -7.23 -7.15 -0.93
C PRO A 46 -6.19 -8.19 -1.36
N ASN A 47 -5.81 -9.11 -0.46
CA ASN A 47 -4.82 -10.14 -0.74
C ASN A 47 -5.32 -11.19 -1.74
N ILE A 48 -6.59 -11.57 -1.67
CA ILE A 48 -7.20 -12.50 -2.63
C ILE A 48 -7.38 -11.81 -3.98
N VAL A 49 -7.87 -10.57 -3.99
CA VAL A 49 -8.10 -9.81 -5.23
C VAL A 49 -6.79 -9.60 -5.99
N GLN A 50 -5.70 -9.19 -5.33
CA GLN A 50 -4.40 -9.02 -5.99
C GLN A 50 -3.88 -10.34 -6.57
N PHE A 51 -4.13 -11.47 -5.90
CA PHE A 51 -3.68 -12.79 -6.36
C PHE A 51 -4.48 -13.27 -7.58
N ILE A 52 -5.78 -12.99 -7.62
CA ILE A 52 -6.61 -13.25 -8.80
C ILE A 52 -6.15 -12.41 -9.98
N LEU A 53 -5.86 -11.12 -9.76
CA LEU A 53 -5.41 -10.20 -10.80
C LEU A 53 -4.01 -10.53 -11.35
N SER A 54 -3.16 -11.21 -10.57
CA SER A 54 -1.83 -11.62 -11.06
C SER A 54 -1.89 -12.85 -11.99
N GLN A 55 -2.91 -13.72 -11.89
CA GLN A 55 -3.02 -14.90 -12.74
C GLN A 55 -3.04 -14.61 -14.26
N PRO A 56 -3.89 -13.68 -14.77
CA PRO A 56 -3.92 -13.40 -16.21
C PRO A 56 -2.60 -12.80 -16.70
N LEU A 57 -1.91 -12.02 -15.88
CA LEU A 57 -0.60 -11.45 -16.23
C LEU A 57 0.49 -12.53 -16.34
N THR A 58 0.49 -13.49 -15.41
CA THR A 58 1.38 -14.66 -15.49
C THR A 58 1.09 -15.49 -16.73
N LEU A 59 -0.18 -15.78 -17.03
CA LEU A 59 -0.56 -16.53 -18.24
C LEU A 59 -0.17 -15.79 -19.52
N TYR A 60 -0.39 -14.47 -19.57
CA TYR A 60 0.00 -13.62 -20.69
C TYR A 60 1.52 -13.65 -20.91
N SER A 61 2.30 -13.57 -19.83
CA SER A 61 3.75 -13.68 -19.88
C SER A 61 4.22 -15.05 -20.39
N LEU A 62 3.56 -16.14 -20.01
CA LEU A 62 3.91 -17.49 -20.49
C LEU A 62 3.60 -17.68 -21.97
N GLN A 63 2.59 -16.98 -22.51
CA GLN A 63 2.24 -17.03 -23.93
C GLN A 63 3.20 -16.25 -24.82
N HIS A 64 3.91 -15.25 -24.27
CA HIS A 64 4.78 -14.34 -25.01
C HIS A 64 6.26 -14.48 -24.61
N LEU A 65 6.70 -15.68 -24.21
CA LEU A 65 8.09 -15.93 -23.76
C LEU A 65 9.16 -15.57 -24.80
N GLU A 66 8.77 -15.48 -26.08
CA GLU A 66 9.66 -15.08 -27.17
C GLU A 66 10.00 -13.57 -27.14
N ASP A 67 9.15 -12.74 -26.54
CA ASP A 67 9.40 -11.30 -26.37
C ASP A 67 9.70 -10.96 -24.90
N MET A 68 11.00 -10.90 -24.60
CA MET A 68 11.50 -10.62 -23.26
C MET A 68 11.09 -9.24 -22.74
N SER A 69 10.78 -8.27 -23.61
CA SER A 69 10.31 -6.96 -23.18
C SER A 69 8.89 -7.05 -22.62
N LEU A 70 7.99 -7.71 -23.36
CA LEU A 70 6.59 -7.92 -22.94
C LEU A 70 6.48 -8.76 -21.68
N VAL A 71 7.33 -9.80 -21.58
CA VAL A 71 7.43 -10.65 -20.38
C VAL A 71 7.82 -9.83 -19.15
N THR A 72 8.83 -8.97 -19.29
CA THR A 72 9.33 -8.18 -18.16
C THR A 72 8.28 -7.19 -17.67
N ASP A 73 7.59 -6.51 -18.59
CA ASP A 73 6.53 -5.57 -18.26
C ASP A 73 5.33 -6.26 -17.59
N ALA A 74 4.94 -7.45 -18.05
CA ALA A 74 3.84 -8.23 -17.47
C ALA A 74 4.19 -8.88 -16.13
N MET A 75 5.45 -9.28 -15.93
CA MET A 75 5.93 -9.92 -14.70
C MET A 75 6.20 -8.93 -13.57
N ALA A 76 6.50 -7.65 -13.87
CA ALA A 76 6.76 -6.65 -12.84
C ALA A 76 5.60 -6.51 -11.82
N PRO A 77 4.32 -6.38 -12.24
CA PRO A 77 3.19 -6.41 -11.31
C PRO A 77 3.06 -7.74 -10.54
N VAL A 78 3.37 -8.88 -11.17
CA VAL A 78 3.31 -10.20 -10.50
C VAL A 78 4.30 -10.28 -9.34
N TRP A 79 5.53 -9.78 -9.54
CA TRP A 79 6.52 -9.69 -8.47
C TRP A 79 6.11 -8.72 -7.35
N GLN A 80 5.47 -7.60 -7.69
CA GLN A 80 4.92 -6.68 -6.68
C GLN A 80 3.86 -7.35 -5.82
N VAL A 81 2.95 -8.12 -6.42
CA VAL A 81 1.94 -8.90 -5.69
C VAL A 81 2.60 -9.94 -4.79
N LEU A 82 3.64 -10.65 -5.25
CA LEU A 82 4.36 -11.61 -4.43
C LEU A 82 5.01 -10.94 -3.21
N MET A 83 5.72 -9.83 -3.41
CA MET A 83 6.35 -9.07 -2.32
C MET A 83 5.32 -8.52 -1.33
N ALA A 84 4.17 -8.04 -1.82
CA ALA A 84 3.09 -7.57 -0.96
C ALA A 84 2.57 -8.69 -0.07
N ASN A 85 2.25 -9.86 -0.64
CA ASN A 85 1.80 -11.03 0.12
C ASN A 85 2.85 -11.51 1.13
N MET A 86 4.13 -11.54 0.75
CA MET A 86 5.22 -11.89 1.67
C MET A 86 5.30 -10.92 2.86
N LYS A 87 5.24 -9.61 2.63
CA LYS A 87 5.22 -8.60 3.70
C LYS A 87 4.01 -8.78 4.61
N MET A 88 2.83 -9.07 4.05
CA MET A 88 1.61 -9.33 4.83
C MET A 88 1.72 -10.61 5.67
N ALA A 89 2.33 -11.67 5.13
CA ALA A 89 2.57 -12.92 5.87
C ALA A 89 3.57 -12.72 7.02
N LEU A 90 4.69 -12.04 6.75
CA LEU A 90 5.67 -11.67 7.77
C LEU A 90 5.07 -10.78 8.85
N PHE A 91 4.23 -9.82 8.46
CA PHE A 91 3.49 -8.99 9.41
C PHE A 91 2.61 -9.83 10.34
N LEU A 92 1.84 -10.79 9.81
CA LEU A 92 1.01 -11.67 10.63
C LEU A 92 1.83 -12.56 11.57
N TRP A 93 2.98 -13.03 11.11
CA TRP A 93 3.91 -13.83 11.91
C TRP A 93 4.47 -13.02 13.08
N HIS A 94 4.98 -11.82 12.79
CA HIS A 94 5.67 -10.95 13.76
C HIS A 94 4.75 -9.93 14.43
N LYS A 95 3.43 -9.99 14.24
CA LYS A 95 2.47 -8.99 14.75
C LYS A 95 2.61 -8.72 16.26
N LYS A 96 2.95 -9.74 17.04
CA LYS A 96 3.15 -9.61 18.50
C LYS A 96 4.41 -8.81 18.83
N GLU A 97 5.50 -9.06 18.11
CA GLU A 97 6.78 -8.37 18.29
C GLU A 97 6.70 -6.93 17.82
N MET A 98 6.05 -6.68 16.67
CA MET A 98 5.81 -5.33 16.18
C MET A 98 4.97 -4.51 17.17
N LYS A 99 3.90 -5.11 17.73
CA LYS A 99 3.11 -4.44 18.77
C LYS A 99 3.96 -4.11 20.00
N LYS A 100 4.82 -5.05 20.43
CA LYS A 100 5.71 -4.83 21.57
C LYS A 100 6.63 -3.64 21.31
N LEU A 101 7.27 -3.58 20.15
CA LEU A 101 8.15 -2.48 19.75
C LEU A 101 7.42 -1.12 19.75
N VAL A 102 6.22 -1.05 19.15
CA VAL A 102 5.43 0.19 19.13
C VAL A 102 5.06 0.63 20.55
N ARG A 103 4.71 -0.32 21.43
CA ARG A 103 4.36 -0.03 22.82
C ARG A 103 5.57 0.40 23.64
N ASP A 104 6.69 -0.29 23.51
CA ASP A 104 7.92 0.04 24.24
C ASP A 104 8.42 1.43 23.81
N LEU A 105 8.37 1.75 22.51
CA LEU A 105 8.64 3.09 21.97
C LEU A 105 7.67 4.14 22.53
N TRP A 106 6.38 3.83 22.61
CA TRP A 106 5.39 4.74 23.18
C TRP A 106 5.64 5.04 24.67
N LEU A 107 6.00 4.01 25.44
CA LEU A 107 6.32 4.16 26.86
C LEU A 107 7.58 5.01 27.06
N TRP A 108 8.62 4.77 26.27
CA TRP A 108 9.82 5.62 26.29
C TRP A 108 9.52 7.08 25.94
N ASN A 109 8.59 7.32 25.01
CA ASN A 109 8.18 8.69 24.67
C ASN A 109 7.43 9.39 25.81
N LEU A 110 6.76 8.66 26.70
CA LEU A 110 6.07 9.23 27.87
C LEU A 110 7.05 9.62 28.98
N GLU A 111 8.21 8.95 29.05
CA GLU A 111 9.27 9.23 30.03
C GLU A 111 10.27 10.29 29.53
N ALA A 112 10.09 10.80 28.31
CA ALA A 112 11.04 11.68 27.64
C ALA A 112 11.16 13.07 28.29
N THR A 113 12.39 13.56 28.37
CA THR A 113 12.74 14.89 28.88
C THR A 113 12.33 15.97 27.87
N PRO A 114 12.07 17.24 28.26
CA PRO A 114 11.65 18.29 27.33
C PRO A 114 12.58 18.54 26.13
N ASP A 115 13.88 18.29 26.29
CA ASP A 115 14.84 18.41 25.18
C ASP A 115 14.82 17.19 24.24
N GLU A 116 14.55 16.00 24.76
CA GLU A 116 14.34 14.79 23.96
C GLU A 116 13.02 14.88 23.16
N LEU A 117 12.01 15.52 23.75
CA LEU A 117 10.73 15.77 23.08
C LEU A 117 10.89 16.63 21.81
N LYS A 118 11.79 17.62 21.82
CA LYS A 118 12.10 18.43 20.63
C LYS A 118 12.76 17.59 19.53
N ILE A 119 13.65 16.67 19.89
CA ILE A 119 14.28 15.75 18.94
C ILE A 119 13.22 14.84 18.33
N LEU A 120 12.33 14.32 19.17
CA LEU A 120 11.22 13.45 18.74
C LEU A 120 10.27 14.17 17.78
N GLU A 121 9.96 15.44 18.03
CA GLU A 121 9.12 16.25 17.13
C GLU A 121 9.75 16.40 15.74
N VAL A 122 11.07 16.66 15.68
CA VAL A 122 11.81 16.78 14.43
C VAL A 122 11.82 15.45 13.66
N GLU A 123 12.10 14.34 14.34
CA GLU A 123 12.10 13.01 13.71
C GLU A 123 10.70 12.58 13.26
N ASN A 124 9.68 12.82 14.08
CA ASN A 124 8.29 12.54 13.70
C ASN A 124 7.86 13.35 12.47
N ARG A 125 8.30 14.62 12.36
CA ARG A 125 8.04 15.44 11.18
C ARG A 125 8.72 14.87 9.93
N LYS A 126 9.96 14.39 10.04
CA LYS A 126 10.67 13.74 8.92
C LYS A 126 10.00 12.44 8.51
N ASP A 127 9.60 11.59 9.46
CA ASP A 127 8.89 10.34 9.18
C ASP A 127 7.55 10.60 8.50
N THR A 128 6.78 11.56 9.03
CA THR A 128 5.49 11.97 8.46
C THR A 128 5.68 12.47 7.02
N MET A 129 6.66 13.34 6.78
CA MET A 129 6.94 13.88 5.44
C MET A 129 7.34 12.76 4.46
N THR A 130 8.20 11.85 4.89
CA THR A 130 8.68 10.73 4.05
C THR A 130 7.54 9.77 3.73
N SER A 131 6.80 9.34 4.76
CA SER A 131 5.66 8.43 4.64
C SER A 131 4.55 9.02 3.76
N PHE A 132 4.26 10.32 3.93
CA PHE A 132 3.27 11.02 3.12
C PHE A 132 3.70 11.17 1.66
N SER A 133 4.98 11.50 1.40
CA SER A 133 5.51 11.60 0.04
C SER A 133 5.44 10.26 -0.69
N PHE A 134 5.78 9.17 0.00
CA PHE A 134 5.63 7.82 -0.53
C PHE A 134 4.17 7.50 -0.84
N TYR A 135 3.26 7.76 0.10
CA TYR A 135 1.82 7.57 -0.10
C TYR A 135 1.28 8.33 -1.31
N MET A 136 1.66 9.61 -1.46
CA MET A 136 1.26 10.43 -2.60
C MET A 136 1.78 9.87 -3.92
N THR A 137 3.03 9.40 -3.96
CA THR A 137 3.62 8.80 -5.16
C THR A 137 2.85 7.54 -5.61
N VAL A 138 2.47 6.70 -4.66
CA VAL A 138 1.65 5.51 -4.93
C VAL A 138 0.27 5.91 -5.44
N LEU A 139 -0.39 6.88 -4.80
CA LEU A 139 -1.68 7.41 -5.25
C LEU A 139 -1.62 8.00 -6.67
N THR A 140 -0.63 8.84 -6.95
CA THR A 140 -0.48 9.45 -8.29
C THR A 140 -0.22 8.40 -9.35
N THR A 141 0.60 7.39 -9.05
CA THR A 141 0.85 6.26 -9.96
C THR A 141 -0.44 5.48 -10.22
N GLY A 142 -1.24 5.21 -9.19
CA GLY A 142 -2.54 4.57 -9.32
C GLY A 142 -3.51 5.36 -10.19
N ILE A 143 -3.63 6.68 -9.97
CA ILE A 143 -4.48 7.57 -10.76
C ILE A 143 -4.00 7.61 -12.22
N LEU A 144 -2.69 7.72 -12.46
CA LEU A 144 -2.12 7.72 -13.80
C LEU A 144 -2.36 6.38 -14.51
N ALA A 145 -2.22 5.25 -13.82
CA ALA A 145 -2.50 3.94 -14.38
C ALA A 145 -3.98 3.79 -14.79
N LEU A 146 -4.90 4.29 -13.95
CA LEU A 146 -6.34 4.28 -14.25
C LEU A 146 -6.73 5.23 -15.37
N THR A 147 -6.07 6.39 -15.47
CA THR A 147 -6.39 7.43 -16.48
C THR A 147 -5.69 7.20 -17.82
N SER A 148 -4.54 6.51 -17.84
CA SER A 148 -3.77 6.16 -19.04
C SER A 148 -4.61 5.56 -20.19
N PRO A 149 -5.47 4.54 -19.98
CA PRO A 149 -6.28 3.99 -21.06
C PRO A 149 -7.27 5.02 -21.63
N PHE A 150 -7.83 5.91 -20.81
CA PHE A 150 -8.73 6.98 -21.28
C PHE A 150 -7.99 8.01 -22.13
N PHE A 151 -6.79 8.41 -21.73
CA PHE A 151 -5.96 9.31 -22.54
C PHE A 151 -5.58 8.67 -23.88
N LYS A 152 -5.21 7.38 -23.90
CA LYS A 152 -4.92 6.65 -25.14
C LYS A 152 -6.16 6.54 -26.04
N ALA A 153 -7.33 6.25 -25.46
CA ALA A 153 -8.60 6.19 -26.19
C ALA A 153 -8.97 7.55 -26.80
N PHE A 154 -8.86 8.62 -26.01
CA PHE A 154 -9.14 9.98 -26.46
C PHE A 154 -8.19 10.45 -27.57
N TYR A 155 -6.89 10.15 -27.45
CA TYR A 155 -5.92 10.47 -28.49
C TYR A 155 -6.20 9.73 -29.81
N ARG A 156 -6.57 8.45 -29.74
CA ARG A 156 -6.93 7.66 -30.93
C ARG A 156 -8.23 8.14 -31.58
N TYR A 157 -9.23 8.53 -30.78
CA TYR A 157 -10.45 9.18 -31.28
C TYR A 157 -10.13 10.45 -32.08
N LEU A 158 -9.25 11.31 -31.57
CA LEU A 158 -8.81 12.52 -32.29
C LEU A 158 -8.07 12.22 -33.61
N LYS A 159 -7.40 11.07 -33.70
CA LYS A 159 -6.68 10.65 -34.90
C LYS A 159 -7.61 10.07 -35.99
N GLY A 160 -8.87 9.81 -35.67
CA GLY A 160 -9.84 9.23 -36.60
C GLY A 160 -9.72 7.71 -36.80
N ASP A 161 -8.90 7.03 -35.99
CA ASP A 161 -8.78 5.57 -36.02
C ASP A 161 -10.01 4.95 -35.34
N ASN A 162 -10.69 4.00 -35.99
CA ASN A 162 -11.78 3.24 -35.37
C ASN A 162 -11.25 2.52 -34.13
N TYR A 163 -11.76 2.90 -32.96
CA TYR A 163 -11.35 2.37 -31.64
C TYR A 163 -11.33 0.82 -31.59
N TRP A 164 -12.22 0.18 -32.35
CA TRP A 164 -12.35 -1.27 -32.49
C TRP A 164 -11.20 -1.95 -33.24
N ASP A 165 -10.60 -1.30 -34.23
CA ASP A 165 -9.52 -1.88 -35.04
C ASP A 165 -8.17 -1.83 -34.31
N ALA A 166 -7.99 -0.85 -33.42
CA ALA A 166 -6.75 -0.58 -32.70
C ALA A 166 -6.63 -1.30 -31.34
N LEU A 167 -7.65 -2.05 -30.90
CA LEU A 167 -7.57 -2.90 -29.72
C LEU A 167 -6.64 -4.08 -30.00
N GLU A 168 -5.51 -4.14 -29.28
CA GLU A 168 -4.66 -5.33 -29.24
C GLU A 168 -5.36 -6.42 -28.39
N THR A 169 -5.25 -7.67 -28.80
CA THR A 169 -5.72 -8.84 -28.02
C THR A 169 -5.11 -8.79 -26.62
N PRO A 170 -5.89 -9.01 -25.53
CA PRO A 170 -7.09 -9.84 -25.44
C PRO A 170 -8.44 -9.09 -25.39
N LEU A 171 -8.46 -7.77 -25.49
CA LEU A 171 -9.72 -6.99 -25.45
C LEU A 171 -10.46 -6.99 -26.80
N LYS A 172 -9.80 -7.45 -27.87
CA LYS A 172 -10.42 -7.75 -29.16
C LYS A 172 -11.21 -9.05 -29.01
N GLY A 173 -12.46 -8.95 -28.54
CA GLY A 173 -13.41 -10.05 -28.60
C GLY A 173 -13.52 -10.53 -30.04
N ARG A 174 -13.41 -11.84 -30.25
CA ARG A 174 -13.65 -12.47 -31.56
C ARG A 174 -15.06 -12.19 -32.06
#